data_AF-A0A2E2XGP8-F1
#
_entry.id   AF-A0A2E2XGP8-F1
#
_cell.length_a   1.000
_cell.length_b   1.000
_cell.length_c   1.000
_cell.angle_alpha   90.00
_cell.angle_beta   90.00
_cell.angle_gamma   90.00
#
_symmetry.space_group_name_H-M   'P 1'
#
loop_
_entity.id
_entity.type
_entity.pdbx_description
1 polymer ?
#
loop_
_entity_poly.entity_id
_entity_poly.type
_entity_poly.pdbx_seq_one_letter_code
_entity_poly.pdbx_strand_id
1 'polypeptide(L)'
;MALRTDYPYDEALSDIENLFRRTVKDEASRKDLLNYIEKCKKQKTVTFRHIHEKYVKYTNDYKDYPTLSSKDKEMIDDLFHFWG
;
A
#
# COMPACT_ATOMS: atom_id res chain seq x y z
N MET A 1 20.79 9.86 -1.00
CA MET A 1 19.34 9.95 -1.24
C MET A 1 18.76 10.89 -0.20
N ALA A 2 17.96 11.88 -0.61
CA ALA A 2 17.33 12.81 0.32
C ALA A 2 16.26 12.05 1.11
N LEU A 3 16.54 11.79 2.39
CA LEU A 3 15.57 11.30 3.36
C LEU A 3 14.46 12.36 3.43
N ARG A 4 13.26 12.03 2.94
CA ARG A 4 12.11 12.91 3.04
C ARG A 4 11.72 13.01 4.50
N THR A 5 11.78 14.20 5.07
CA THR A 5 11.55 14.47 6.50
C THR A 5 10.09 14.30 6.92
N ASP A 6 9.18 14.22 5.96
CA ASP A 6 7.74 14.07 6.18
C ASP A 6 7.17 13.26 5.00
N TYR A 7 6.49 12.14 5.28
CA TYR A 7 5.81 11.33 4.27
C TYR A 7 4.30 11.51 4.47
N PRO A 8 3.69 12.57 3.90
CA PRO A 8 2.30 12.91 4.19
C PRO A 8 1.36 11.76 3.79
N TYR A 9 0.32 11.55 4.61
CA TYR A 9 -0.63 10.45 4.42
C TYR A 9 -1.27 10.42 3.03
N ASP A 10 -1.41 11.58 2.37
CA ASP A 10 -1.97 11.66 1.02
C ASP A 10 -1.05 11.03 -0.03
N GLU A 11 0.26 11.29 0.08
CA GLU A 11 1.28 10.75 -0.81
C GLU A 11 1.48 9.26 -0.54
N ALA A 12 1.50 8.87 0.74
CA ALA A 12 1.51 7.49 1.18
C ALA A 12 0.35 6.65 0.62
N LEU A 13 -0.88 7.13 0.79
CA LEU A 13 -2.06 6.43 0.33
C LEU A 13 -2.11 6.40 -1.21
N SER A 14 -1.65 7.46 -1.88
CA SER A 14 -1.57 7.49 -3.35
C SER A 14 -0.57 6.47 -3.89
N ASP A 15 0.58 6.31 -3.25
CA ASP A 15 1.61 5.36 -3.68
C ASP A 15 1.15 3.90 -3.49
N ILE A 16 0.54 3.61 -2.34
CA ILE A 16 -0.08 2.31 -2.06
C ILE A 16 -1.22 2.02 -3.07
N GLU A 17 -2.06 3.01 -3.36
CA GLU A 17 -3.14 2.87 -4.33
C GLU A 17 -2.59 2.50 -5.71
N ASN A 18 -1.53 3.16 -6.13
CA ASN A 18 -0.88 2.91 -7.42
C ASN A 18 -0.24 1.52 -7.46
N LEU A 19 0.37 1.10 -6.35
CA LEU A 19 0.92 -0.24 -6.20
C LEU A 19 -0.16 -1.30 -6.32
N PHE A 20 -1.28 -1.16 -5.61
CA PHE A 20 -2.42 -2.09 -5.73
C PHE A 20 -3.04 -2.07 -7.12
N ARG A 21 -3.13 -0.91 -7.76
CA ARG A 21 -3.63 -0.82 -9.13
C ARG A 21 -2.75 -1.56 -10.14
N ARG A 22 -1.45 -1.67 -9.88
CA ARG A 22 -0.49 -2.43 -10.68
C ARG A 22 -0.43 -3.91 -10.34
N THR A 23 -0.52 -4.26 -9.07
CA THR A 23 -0.32 -5.62 -8.56
C THR A 23 -1.60 -6.44 -8.49
N VAL A 24 -2.72 -5.80 -8.17
CA VAL A 24 -4.02 -6.46 -8.02
C VAL A 24 -4.72 -6.49 -9.36
N LYS A 25 -4.64 -7.63 -10.05
CA LYS A 25 -5.36 -7.89 -11.31
C LYS A 25 -6.85 -8.15 -11.08
N ASP A 26 -7.22 -8.64 -9.90
CA ASP A 26 -8.60 -8.94 -9.55
C ASP A 26 -9.38 -7.66 -9.23
N GLU A 27 -10.46 -7.40 -9.98
CA GLU A 27 -11.20 -6.15 -9.85
C GLU A 27 -11.95 -6.05 -8.51
N ALA A 28 -12.43 -7.16 -7.96
CA ALA A 28 -13.16 -7.19 -6.70
C ALA A 28 -12.24 -6.89 -5.52
N SER A 29 -11.09 -7.56 -5.47
CA SER A 29 -10.05 -7.36 -4.45
C SER A 29 -9.45 -5.96 -4.55
N ARG A 30 -9.24 -5.46 -5.77
CA ARG A 30 -8.76 -4.10 -6.02
C ARG A 30 -9.75 -3.08 -5.49
N LYS A 31 -11.06 -3.25 -5.73
CA LYS A 31 -12.10 -2.38 -5.17
C LYS A 31 -12.12 -2.41 -3.65
N ASP A 32 -11.98 -3.58 -3.03
CA ASP A 32 -11.97 -3.69 -1.57
C ASP A 32 -10.77 -2.96 -0.93
N LEU A 33 -9.58 -3.13 -1.53
CA LEU A 33 -8.35 -2.46 -1.11
C LEU A 33 -8.41 -0.94 -1.33
N LEU A 34 -8.87 -0.47 -2.49
CA LEU A 34 -9.09 0.95 -2.78
C LEU A 34 -10.08 1.59 -1.81
N ASN A 35 -11.19 0.92 -1.53
CA ASN A 35 -12.20 1.41 -0.59
C ASN A 35 -11.62 1.49 0.84
N TYR A 36 -10.73 0.56 1.21
CA TYR A 36 -10.01 0.61 2.47
C TYR A 36 -9.02 1.80 2.53
N ILE A 37 -8.31 2.09 1.44
CA ILE A 37 -7.44 3.27 1.31
C ILE A 37 -8.25 4.56 1.41
N GLU A 38 -9.40 4.66 0.73
CA GLU A 38 -10.29 5.82 0.84
C GLU A 38 -10.79 6.04 2.28
N LYS A 39 -11.11 4.96 3.00
CA LYS A 39 -11.47 5.05 4.42
C LYS A 39 -10.30 5.54 5.30
N CYS A 40 -9.09 5.07 5.03
CA CYS A 40 -7.87 5.57 5.69
C CYS A 40 -7.65 7.06 5.39
N LYS A 41 -7.87 7.47 4.13
CA LYS A 41 -7.75 8.87 3.67
C LYS A 41 -8.75 9.78 4.41
N LYS A 42 -10.00 9.34 4.54
CA LYS A 42 -11.04 10.06 5.31
C LYS A 42 -10.73 10.17 6.80
N GLN A 43 -10.11 9.14 7.38
CA GLN A 43 -9.69 9.14 8.78
C GLN A 43 -8.34 9.82 9.02
N LYS A 44 -7.68 10.34 7.95
CA LYS A 44 -6.31 10.89 7.99
C LYS A 44 -5.32 9.97 8.73
N THR A 45 -5.57 8.67 8.63
CA THR A 45 -4.86 7.63 9.37
C THR A 45 -4.35 6.63 8.36
N VAL A 46 -3.04 6.50 8.24
CA VAL A 46 -2.44 5.46 7.41
C VAL A 46 -2.30 4.21 8.26
N THR A 47 -3.26 3.30 8.13
CA THR A 47 -3.18 2.00 8.83
C THR A 47 -2.31 1.04 8.02
N PHE A 48 -1.03 1.37 7.82
CA PHE A 48 -0.13 0.67 6.90
C PHE A 48 -0.03 -0.82 7.23
N ARG A 49 0.01 -1.15 8.51
CA ARG A 49 0.01 -2.53 9.01
C ARG A 49 -1.20 -3.34 8.51
N HIS A 50 -2.39 -2.75 8.50
CA HIS A 50 -3.61 -3.41 8.06
C HIS A 50 -3.69 -3.54 6.54
N ILE A 51 -3.18 -2.53 5.82
CA ILE A 51 -3.04 -2.52 4.37
C ILE A 51 -2.06 -3.61 3.93
N HIS A 52 -0.90 -3.70 4.59
CA HIS A 52 0.10 -4.72 4.35
C HIS A 52 -0.44 -6.12 4.68
N GLU A 53 -1.15 -6.30 5.79
CA GLU A 53 -1.76 -7.58 6.15
C GLU A 53 -2.81 -8.03 5.13
N LYS A 54 -3.67 -7.10 4.65
CA LYS A 54 -4.61 -7.37 3.55
C LYS A 54 -3.88 -7.73 2.26
N TYR A 55 -2.80 -7.03 1.94
CA TYR A 55 -2.01 -7.29 0.74
C TYR A 55 -1.29 -8.65 0.79
N VAL A 56 -0.72 -9.02 1.95
CA VAL A 56 -0.15 -10.35 2.18
C VAL A 56 -1.22 -11.44 2.07
N LYS A 57 -2.42 -11.20 2.62
CA LYS A 57 -3.56 -12.11 2.44
C LYS A 57 -3.92 -12.28 0.97
N TYR A 58 -4.04 -11.19 0.22
CA TYR A 58 -4.36 -11.22 -1.21
C TYR A 58 -3.29 -11.96 -2.02
N THR A 59 -2.01 -11.65 -1.82
CA THR A 59 -0.89 -12.31 -2.53
C THR A 59 -0.80 -13.80 -2.17
N ASN A 60 -1.12 -14.17 -0.93
CA ASN A 60 -1.16 -15.58 -0.51
C ASN A 60 -2.37 -16.33 -1.09
N ASP A 61 -3.55 -15.71 -1.11
CA ASP A 61 -4.80 -16.30 -1.62
C ASP A 61 -4.74 -16.53 -3.13
N TYR A 62 -4.26 -15.54 -3.88
CA TYR A 62 -4.13 -15.63 -5.33
C TYR A 62 -2.84 -16.31 -5.78
N LYS A 63 -1.90 -16.62 -4.87
CA LYS A 63 -0.49 -17.00 -5.15
C LYS A 63 0.17 -16.09 -6.19
N ASP A 64 -0.37 -14.89 -6.36
CA ASP A 64 0.14 -13.86 -7.25
C ASP A 64 1.17 -13.13 -6.40
N TYR A 65 2.42 -13.56 -6.54
CA TYR A 65 3.58 -12.88 -5.99
C TYR A 65 4.05 -11.91 -7.06
N PRO A 66 3.47 -10.70 -7.16
CA PRO A 66 3.99 -9.71 -8.08
C PRO A 66 5.45 -9.47 -7.70
N THR A 67 6.30 -9.43 -8.71
CA THR A 67 7.71 -9.09 -8.55
C THR A 67 7.79 -7.62 -8.16
N LEU A 68 7.68 -7.34 -6.86
CA LEU A 68 7.89 -6.02 -6.29
C LEU A 68 9.31 -5.59 -6.64
N SER A 69 9.43 -4.48 -7.36
CA SER A 69 10.73 -3.94 -7.71
C SER A 69 11.45 -3.48 -6.44
N SER A 70 12.78 -3.38 -6.47
CA SER A 70 13.55 -2.85 -5.34
C SER A 70 13.04 -1.46 -4.90
N LYS A 71 12.53 -0.69 -5.86
CA LYS A 71 11.93 0.63 -5.64
C LYS A 71 10.60 0.58 -4.88
N ASP A 72 9.77 -0.42 -5.16
CA ASP A 72 8.51 -0.65 -4.43
C ASP A 72 8.80 -1.11 -3.00
N LYS A 73 9.86 -1.92 -2.80
CA LYS A 73 10.31 -2.32 -1.46
C LYS A 73 10.82 -1.14 -0.65
N GLU A 74 11.66 -0.28 -1.22
CA GLU A 74 12.12 0.95 -0.54
C GLU A 74 10.93 1.84 -0.14
N MET A 75 9.95 2.01 -1.03
CA MET A 75 8.72 2.73 -0.71
C MET A 75 7.93 2.12 0.45
N ILE A 76 7.74 0.80 0.44
CA ILE A 76 7.03 0.07 1.51
C ILE A 76 7.79 0.19 2.83
N ASP A 77 9.13 0.15 2.80
CA ASP A 77 9.97 0.30 3.98
C ASP A 77 9.89 1.72 4.55
N ASP A 78 9.95 2.75 3.71
CA ASP A 78 9.71 4.15 4.08
C ASP A 78 8.32 4.31 4.72
N LEU A 79 7.29 3.78 4.06
CA LEU A 79 5.91 3.75 4.57
C LEU A 79 5.81 3.06 5.94
N PHE A 80 6.52 1.94 6.13
CA PHE A 80 6.56 1.22 7.40
C PHE A 80 7.33 2.00 8.47
N HIS A 81 8.36 2.74 8.10
CA HIS A 81 9.15 3.55 9.02
C HIS A 81 8.39 4.79 9.51
N PHE A 82 7.60 5.41 8.64
CA PHE A 82 6.82 6.61 8.95
C PHE A 82 5.44 6.32 9.55
N TRP A 83 4.81 5.20 9.17
CA TRP A 83 3.41 4.89 9.50
C TRP A 83 3.18 3.48 10.10
N GLY A 84 4.24 2.73 10.40
CA GLY A 84 4.20 1.37 10.99
C GLY A 84 4.00 1.32 12.49
#